data_AF-A0A5C9E5L8-F1
#
_entry.id   AF-A0A5C9E5L8-F1
#
_cell.length_a   1.000
_cell.length_b   1.000
_cell.length_c   1.000
_cell.angle_alpha   90.00
_cell.angle_beta   90.00
_cell.angle_gamma   90.00
#
_symmetry.space_group_name_H-M   'P 1'
#
loop_
_entity.id
_entity.type
_entity.pdbx_description
1 polymer ?
#
loop_
_entity_poly.entity_id
_entity_poly.type
_entity_poly.pdbx_seq_one_letter_code
_entity_poly.pdbx_strand_id
1 'polypeptide(L)'
;MDLLFFAYLLMQLPTDFQYPPFFDSLEVALRVLFALAVRGYLLLVITGFMVYVTGLSDGFGKFLVIAGIFLYLVGPFIANLFAQAAGFDPITMEMAKLEWLRVLGMSDGELFSILIVFGDIVAAICCLAGAILYFTPSSDDLRSRGHSLIVRSLMFAPILIYFHITPWI
;
A
#
# COMPACT_ATOMS: atom_id res chain seq x y z
N MET A 1 -53.28 28.36 -3.90
CA MET A 1 -52.29 28.78 -2.87
C MET A 1 -51.43 27.60 -2.42
N ASP A 2 -51.48 26.48 -3.14
CA ASP A 2 -51.18 25.16 -2.59
C ASP A 2 -49.77 24.66 -2.96
N LEU A 3 -49.16 25.22 -4.00
CA LEU A 3 -47.84 24.81 -4.49
C LEU A 3 -46.70 25.40 -3.64
N LEU A 4 -46.85 26.65 -3.18
CA LEU A 4 -45.92 27.28 -2.23
C LEU A 4 -46.02 26.65 -0.84
N PHE A 5 -47.23 26.29 -0.42
CA PHE A 5 -47.44 25.56 0.84
C PHE A 5 -46.83 24.15 0.77
N PHE A 6 -47.02 23.43 -0.34
CA PHE A 6 -46.42 22.11 -0.56
C PHE A 6 -44.89 22.17 -0.63
N ALA A 7 -44.31 23.17 -1.31
CA ALA A 7 -42.86 23.38 -1.34
C ALA A 7 -42.28 23.73 0.04
N TYR A 8 -43.00 24.53 0.83
CA TYR A 8 -42.63 24.83 2.22
C TYR A 8 -42.68 23.57 3.10
N LEU A 9 -43.69 22.72 2.92
CA LEU A 9 -43.83 21.44 3.63
C LEU A 9 -42.72 20.44 3.26
N LEU A 10 -42.28 20.43 2.00
CA LEU A 10 -41.12 19.64 1.55
C LEU A 10 -39.78 20.19 2.06
N MET A 11 -39.66 21.50 2.26
CA MET A 11 -38.48 22.12 2.91
C MET A 11 -38.45 21.90 4.42
N GLN A 12 -39.60 21.60 5.04
CA GLN A 12 -39.71 21.21 6.45
C GLN A 12 -39.57 19.71 6.68
N LEU A 13 -39.43 18.89 5.62
CA LEU A 13 -39.06 17.50 5.82
C LEU A 13 -37.70 17.50 6.52
N PRO A 14 -37.55 16.83 7.68
CA PRO A 14 -36.26 16.73 8.33
C PRO A 14 -35.31 16.05 7.36
N THR A 15 -34.37 16.82 6.82
CA THR A 15 -33.23 16.31 6.04
C THR A 15 -32.24 15.56 6.92
N ASP A 16 -32.52 15.46 8.22
CA ASP A 16 -31.91 14.53 9.15
C ASP A 16 -32.45 13.11 8.89
N PHE A 17 -32.25 12.61 7.67
CA PHE A 17 -32.21 11.17 7.46
C PHE A 17 -31.00 10.69 8.25
N GLN A 18 -31.20 10.35 9.52
CA GLN A 18 -30.19 9.66 10.31
C GLN A 18 -29.96 8.33 9.63
N TYR A 19 -28.86 8.25 8.89
CA TYR A 19 -28.41 7.00 8.31
C TYR A 19 -28.27 5.98 9.45
N PRO A 20 -28.64 4.72 9.20
CA PRO A 20 -28.38 3.67 10.18
C PRO A 20 -26.90 3.69 10.60
N PRO A 21 -26.57 3.43 11.88
CA PRO A 21 -25.21 3.58 12.41
C PRO A 21 -24.15 2.69 11.73
N PHE A 22 -24.56 1.71 10.93
CA PHE A 22 -23.64 0.93 10.10
C PHE A 22 -23.09 1.70 8.89
N PHE A 23 -23.77 2.75 8.42
CA PHE A 23 -23.29 3.59 7.32
C PHE A 23 -22.04 4.38 7.73
N ASP A 24 -21.97 4.88 8.96
CA ASP A 24 -20.78 5.58 9.46
C ASP A 24 -19.56 4.65 9.49
N SER A 25 -19.77 3.38 9.85
CA SER A 25 -18.70 2.36 9.85
C SER A 25 -18.27 2.00 8.43
N LEU A 26 -19.20 1.97 7.48
CA LEU A 26 -18.93 1.72 6.06
C LEU A 26 -18.12 2.87 5.45
N GLU A 27 -18.46 4.12 5.76
CA GLU A 27 -17.74 5.29 5.28
C GLU A 27 -16.27 5.27 5.76
N VAL A 28 -16.05 5.01 7.05
CA VAL A 28 -14.69 4.86 7.59
C VAL A 28 -13.96 3.72 6.90
N ALA A 29 -14.60 2.56 6.71
CA ALA A 29 -13.98 1.42 6.03
C ALA A 29 -13.57 1.75 4.59
N LEU A 30 -14.43 2.47 3.84
CA LEU A 30 -14.12 2.89 2.47
C LEU A 30 -12.99 3.91 2.42
N ARG A 31 -12.95 4.88 3.35
CA ARG A 31 -11.85 5.84 3.46
C ARG A 31 -10.52 5.17 3.81
N VAL A 32 -10.54 4.19 4.73
CA VAL A 32 -9.35 3.39 5.08
C VAL A 32 -8.90 2.53 3.89
N LEU A 33 -9.83 1.90 3.17
CA LEU A 33 -9.52 1.14 1.96
C LEU A 33 -8.88 2.03 0.89
N PHE A 34 -9.42 3.23 0.69
CA PHE A 34 -8.87 4.22 -0.22
C PHE A 34 -7.46 4.68 0.21
N ALA A 35 -7.27 4.97 1.51
CA ALA A 35 -5.97 5.33 2.06
C ALA A 35 -4.94 4.21 1.87
N LEU A 36 -5.33 2.96 2.15
CA LEU A 36 -4.49 1.79 1.94
C LEU A 36 -4.18 1.57 0.46
N ALA A 37 -5.11 1.86 -0.44
CA ALA A 37 -4.89 1.74 -1.87
C ALA A 37 -3.89 2.77 -2.41
N VAL A 38 -4.04 4.03 -1.98
CA VAL A 38 -3.19 5.14 -2.46
C VAL A 38 -1.83 5.16 -1.79
N ARG A 39 -1.73 4.78 -0.52
CA ARG A 39 -0.50 4.94 0.30
C ARG A 39 0.10 3.60 0.69
N GLY A 40 -0.73 2.63 1.05
CA GLY A 40 -0.31 1.30 1.48
C GLY A 40 0.17 0.38 0.37
N TYR A 41 -0.05 0.69 -0.90
CA TYR A 41 0.41 -0.15 -2.01
C TYR A 41 1.93 -0.37 -2.02
N LEU A 42 2.69 0.64 -1.59
CA LEU A 42 4.15 0.59 -1.53
C LEU A 42 4.66 -0.40 -0.48
N LEU A 43 3.88 -0.64 0.59
CA LEU A 43 4.17 -1.74 1.53
C LEU A 43 4.17 -3.07 0.81
N LEU A 44 3.12 -3.36 0.04
CA LEU A 44 3.02 -4.61 -0.71
C LEU A 44 4.14 -4.74 -1.76
N VAL A 45 4.46 -3.66 -2.47
CA VAL A 45 5.51 -3.66 -3.50
C VAL A 45 6.89 -3.92 -2.88
N ILE A 46 7.29 -3.14 -1.88
CA ILE A 46 8.64 -3.25 -1.31
C ILE A 46 8.78 -4.53 -0.50
N THR A 47 7.77 -4.92 0.28
CA THR A 47 7.77 -6.24 0.96
C THR A 47 7.81 -7.38 -0.06
N GLY A 48 7.10 -7.27 -1.18
CA GLY A 48 7.17 -8.25 -2.27
C GLY A 48 8.58 -8.41 -2.84
N PHE A 49 9.30 -7.30 -3.04
CA PHE A 49 10.70 -7.34 -3.44
C PHE A 49 11.62 -7.91 -2.36
N MET A 50 11.43 -7.55 -1.09
CA MET A 50 12.20 -8.15 0.02
C MET A 50 12.04 -9.68 0.04
N VAL A 51 10.81 -10.17 -0.05
CA VAL A 51 10.52 -11.61 -0.09
C VAL A 51 11.16 -12.26 -1.32
N TYR A 52 11.07 -11.63 -2.49
CA TYR A 52 11.70 -12.13 -3.72
C TYR A 52 13.23 -12.28 -3.57
N VAL A 53 13.87 -11.31 -2.94
CA VAL A 53 15.33 -11.30 -2.72
C VAL A 53 15.78 -12.41 -1.78
N THR A 54 15.02 -12.67 -0.71
CA THR A 54 15.35 -13.75 0.24
C THR A 54 15.28 -15.16 -0.36
N GLY A 55 14.64 -15.31 -1.52
CA GLY A 55 14.46 -16.61 -2.17
C GLY A 55 13.48 -17.55 -1.44
N LEU A 56 12.71 -17.04 -0.47
CA LEU A 56 11.71 -17.83 0.26
C LEU A 56 10.56 -18.28 -0.64
N SER A 57 10.07 -17.40 -1.53
CA SER A 57 9.03 -17.73 -2.50
C SER A 57 8.97 -16.71 -3.65
N ASP A 58 9.46 -17.12 -4.82
CA ASP A 58 9.47 -16.27 -6.03
C ASP A 58 8.04 -15.91 -6.48
N GLY A 59 7.12 -16.87 -6.38
CA GLY A 59 5.72 -16.68 -6.73
C GLY A 59 5.02 -15.69 -5.81
N PHE A 60 5.23 -15.82 -4.49
CA PHE A 60 4.61 -14.94 -3.50
C PHE A 60 5.16 -13.52 -3.58
N GLY A 61 6.47 -13.35 -3.74
CA GLY A 61 7.07 -12.02 -3.93
C GLY A 61 6.53 -11.29 -5.16
N LYS A 62 6.43 -11.98 -6.30
CA LYS A 62 5.84 -11.43 -7.53
C LYS A 62 4.35 -11.11 -7.35
N PHE A 63 3.61 -12.01 -6.71
CA PHE A 63 2.19 -11.80 -6.42
C PHE A 63 1.98 -10.54 -5.58
N LEU A 64 2.78 -10.33 -4.52
CA LEU A 64 2.69 -9.13 -3.68
C LEU A 64 2.96 -7.84 -4.47
N VAL A 65 3.99 -7.84 -5.33
CA VAL A 65 4.28 -6.68 -6.20
C VAL A 65 3.11 -6.40 -7.14
N ILE A 66 2.60 -7.42 -7.82
CA ILE A 66 1.47 -7.27 -8.75
C ILE A 66 0.21 -6.82 -8.00
N ALA A 67 -0.07 -7.40 -6.84
CA ALA A 67 -1.20 -7.04 -5.99
C ALA A 67 -1.09 -5.59 -5.51
N GLY A 68 0.10 -5.12 -5.14
CA GLY A 68 0.36 -3.73 -4.79
C GLY A 68 0.07 -2.78 -5.96
N ILE A 69 0.62 -3.06 -7.15
CA ILE A 69 0.37 -2.26 -8.35
C ILE A 69 -1.13 -2.25 -8.70
N PHE A 70 -1.78 -3.41 -8.66
CA PHE A 70 -3.21 -3.54 -8.92
C PHE A 70 -4.04 -2.75 -7.90
N LEU A 71 -3.70 -2.85 -6.62
CA LEU A 71 -4.34 -2.11 -5.55
C LEU A 71 -4.22 -0.60 -5.76
N TYR A 72 -3.06 -0.11 -6.19
CA TYR A 72 -2.86 1.32 -6.49
C TYR A 72 -3.72 1.80 -7.67
N LEU A 73 -3.80 1.03 -8.75
CA LEU A 73 -4.53 1.43 -9.96
C LEU A 73 -6.04 1.28 -9.81
N VAL A 74 -6.48 0.17 -9.23
CA VAL A 74 -7.89 -0.23 -9.21
C VAL A 74 -8.57 0.12 -7.89
N GLY A 75 -7.82 0.11 -6.77
CA GLY A 75 -8.36 0.36 -5.43
C GLY A 75 -9.07 1.71 -5.27
N PRO A 76 -8.46 2.85 -5.68
CA PRO A 76 -9.10 4.16 -5.55
C PRO A 76 -10.39 4.26 -6.37
N PHE A 77 -10.40 3.65 -7.57
CA PHE A 77 -11.58 3.60 -8.42
C PHE A 77 -12.71 2.81 -7.77
N ILE A 78 -12.42 1.60 -7.27
CA ILE A 78 -13.40 0.75 -6.60
C ILE A 78 -13.96 1.44 -5.35
N ALA A 79 -13.10 2.02 -4.51
CA ALA A 79 -13.52 2.70 -3.28
C ALA A 79 -14.44 3.90 -3.58
N ASN A 80 -14.13 4.71 -4.59
CA ASN A 80 -14.99 5.81 -5.00
C ASN A 80 -16.30 5.36 -5.64
N LEU A 81 -16.30 4.26 -6.41
CA LEU A 81 -17.53 3.70 -6.97
C LEU A 81 -18.47 3.23 -5.85
N PHE A 82 -17.95 2.57 -4.82
CA PHE A 82 -18.75 2.17 -3.66
C PHE A 82 -19.21 3.36 -2.81
N ALA A 83 -18.37 4.38 -2.63
CA ALA A 83 -18.75 5.61 -1.93
C ALA A 83 -19.94 6.30 -2.63
N GLN A 84 -19.86 6.47 -3.95
CA GLN A 84 -20.94 7.06 -4.75
C GLN A 84 -22.21 6.20 -4.72
N ALA A 85 -22.07 4.88 -4.81
CA ALA A 85 -23.21 3.96 -4.74
C ALA A 85 -23.91 4.00 -3.37
N ALA A 86 -23.16 4.29 -2.30
CA ALA A 86 -23.68 4.46 -0.95
C ALA A 86 -24.23 5.87 -0.66
N GLY A 87 -24.08 6.81 -1.60
CA GLY A 87 -24.52 8.20 -1.44
C GLY A 87 -23.55 9.09 -0.65
N PHE A 88 -22.30 8.65 -0.46
CA PHE A 88 -21.25 9.45 0.18
C PHE A 88 -20.56 10.37 -0.82
N ASP A 89 -19.97 11.45 -0.29
CA ASP A 89 -19.10 12.32 -1.07
C ASP A 89 -17.87 11.55 -1.61
N PRO A 90 -17.33 11.94 -2.78
CA PRO A 90 -16.12 11.34 -3.32
C PRO A 90 -14.95 11.42 -2.32
N ILE A 91 -14.25 10.31 -2.13
CA ILE A 91 -13.14 10.24 -1.19
C ILE A 91 -11.94 10.98 -1.79
N THR A 92 -11.54 12.06 -1.13
CA THR A 92 -10.40 12.88 -1.55
C THR A 92 -9.08 12.38 -0.97
N MET A 93 -7.98 12.78 -1.59
CA MET A 93 -6.62 12.47 -1.13
C MET A 93 -6.31 13.04 0.28
N GLU A 94 -6.99 14.12 0.65
CA GLU A 94 -6.86 14.76 1.96
C GLU A 94 -7.55 13.94 3.05
N MET A 95 -8.79 13.49 2.81
CA MET A 95 -9.50 12.57 3.72
C MET A 95 -8.70 11.27 3.92
N ALA A 96 -8.13 10.74 2.84
CA ALA A 96 -7.27 9.56 2.90
C ALA A 96 -6.02 9.76 3.78
N LYS A 97 -5.41 10.95 3.74
CA LYS A 97 -4.25 11.30 4.58
C LYS A 97 -4.61 11.29 6.07
N LEU A 98 -5.76 11.87 6.40
CA LEU A 98 -6.23 11.97 7.78
C LEU A 98 -6.53 10.58 8.36
N GLU A 99 -7.23 9.72 7.61
CA GLU A 99 -7.52 8.36 8.06
C GLU A 99 -6.26 7.49 8.12
N TRP A 100 -5.32 7.66 7.19
CA TRP A 100 -4.03 6.99 7.26
C TRP A 100 -3.27 7.31 8.55
N LEU A 101 -3.17 8.60 8.87
CA LEU A 101 -2.52 9.06 10.10
C LEU A 101 -3.25 8.55 11.34
N ARG A 102 -4.59 8.47 11.29
CA ARG A 102 -5.40 7.93 12.38
C ARG A 102 -5.16 6.43 12.61
N VAL A 103 -5.04 5.65 11.54
CA VAL A 103 -4.89 4.18 11.63
C VAL A 103 -3.45 3.77 11.98
N LEU A 104 -2.45 4.36 11.32
CA LEU A 104 -1.05 3.95 11.50
C LEU A 104 -0.27 4.83 12.47
N GLY A 105 -0.76 6.03 12.79
CA GLY A 105 -0.07 6.96 13.70
C GLY A 105 1.23 7.54 13.13
N MET A 106 1.49 7.36 11.84
CA MET A 106 2.72 7.81 11.17
C MET A 106 2.42 8.49 9.83
N SER A 107 3.30 9.40 9.44
CA SER A 107 3.29 10.02 8.13
C SER A 107 3.77 9.06 7.05
N ASP A 108 3.46 9.36 5.78
CA ASP A 108 3.94 8.55 4.65
C ASP A 108 5.47 8.50 4.61
N GLY A 109 6.11 9.65 4.84
CA GLY A 109 7.57 9.77 4.80
C GLY A 109 8.27 8.91 5.84
N GLU A 110 7.73 8.85 7.07
CA GLU A 110 8.26 7.98 8.12
C GLU A 110 8.11 6.51 7.74
N LEU A 111 6.94 6.10 7.24
CA LEU A 111 6.72 4.73 6.80
C LEU A 111 7.69 4.35 5.67
N PHE A 112 7.83 5.20 4.65
CA PHE A 112 8.76 4.94 3.55
C PHE A 112 10.19 4.85 4.03
N SER A 113 10.63 5.75 4.90
CA SER A 113 11.98 5.73 5.45
C SER A 113 12.26 4.42 6.18
N ILE A 114 11.33 3.98 7.03
CA ILE A 114 11.46 2.71 7.76
C ILE A 114 11.54 1.54 6.77
N LEU A 115 10.63 1.50 5.80
CA LEU A 115 10.53 0.41 4.84
C LEU A 115 11.79 0.29 3.96
N ILE A 116 12.34 1.42 3.52
CA ILE A 116 13.57 1.46 2.74
C ILE A 116 14.75 0.97 3.58
N VAL A 117 14.88 1.43 4.84
CA VAL A 117 15.93 0.95 5.75
C VAL A 117 15.85 -0.56 5.97
N PHE A 118 14.64 -1.11 6.18
CA PHE A 118 14.46 -2.56 6.24
C PHE A 118 14.88 -3.24 4.93
N GLY A 119 14.59 -2.61 3.78
CA GLY A 119 14.98 -3.12 2.48
C GLY A 119 16.49 -3.21 2.33
N ASP A 120 17.20 -2.15 2.73
CA ASP A 120 18.67 -2.09 2.74
C ASP A 120 19.26 -3.18 3.63
N ILE A 121 18.71 -3.37 4.83
CA ILE A 121 19.15 -4.43 5.76
C ILE A 121 18.97 -5.81 5.12
N VAL A 122 17.81 -6.08 4.53
CA VAL A 122 17.53 -7.37 3.88
C VAL A 122 18.47 -7.59 2.68
N ALA A 123 18.66 -6.58 1.84
CA ALA A 123 19.57 -6.65 0.70
C ALA A 123 21.01 -6.91 1.13
N ALA A 124 21.49 -6.20 2.17
CA ALA A 124 22.83 -6.37 2.71
C ALA A 124 23.04 -7.78 3.30
N ILE A 125 22.08 -8.27 4.09
CA ILE A 125 22.12 -9.64 4.65
C ILE A 125 22.14 -10.68 3.52
N CYS A 126 21.26 -10.54 2.52
CA CYS A 126 21.19 -11.49 1.41
C CYS A 126 22.46 -11.48 0.55
N CYS A 127 23.04 -10.29 0.31
CA CYS A 127 24.30 -10.15 -0.41
C CYS A 127 25.47 -10.79 0.37
N LEU A 128 25.57 -10.51 1.68
CA LEU A 128 26.62 -11.07 2.53
C LEU A 128 26.49 -12.58 2.68
N ALA A 129 25.28 -13.08 2.96
CA ALA A 129 25.00 -14.51 3.02
C ALA A 129 25.29 -15.20 1.68
N GLY A 130 24.90 -14.56 0.56
CA GLY A 130 25.21 -15.03 -0.78
C GLY A 130 26.72 -15.09 -1.05
N ALA A 131 27.47 -14.07 -0.63
CA ALA A 131 28.93 -14.04 -0.74
C ALA A 131 29.61 -15.15 0.07
N ILE A 132 29.18 -15.34 1.33
CA ILE A 132 29.68 -16.44 2.17
C ILE A 132 29.43 -17.78 1.49
N LEU A 133 28.21 -18.04 1.03
CA LEU A 133 27.87 -19.30 0.35
C LEU A 133 28.66 -19.50 -0.95
N TYR A 134 28.88 -18.43 -1.72
CA TYR A 134 29.61 -18.47 -2.98
C TYR A 134 31.10 -18.79 -2.78
N PHE A 135 31.73 -18.25 -1.73
CA PHE A 135 33.16 -18.47 -1.43
C PHE A 135 33.43 -19.68 -0.54
N THR A 136 32.41 -20.31 0.03
CA THR A 136 32.58 -21.52 0.86
C THR A 136 32.82 -22.75 -0.04
N PRO A 137 33.98 -23.43 0.03
CA PRO A 137 34.39 -24.44 -0.96
C PRO A 137 33.75 -25.83 -0.75
N SER A 138 32.47 -25.90 -0.37
CA SER A 138 31.86 -27.14 0.13
C SER A 138 30.97 -27.88 -0.88
N SER A 139 30.43 -27.23 -1.92
CA SER A 139 29.73 -27.88 -3.05
C SER A 139 29.33 -26.87 -4.15
N ASP A 140 29.16 -27.34 -5.38
CA ASP A 140 28.63 -26.52 -6.49
C ASP A 140 27.18 -26.03 -6.23
N ASP A 141 26.38 -26.77 -5.44
CA ASP A 141 25.01 -26.35 -5.07
C ASP A 141 25.05 -25.07 -4.22
N LEU A 142 25.90 -25.01 -3.19
CA LEU A 142 26.05 -23.81 -2.35
C LEU A 142 26.55 -22.60 -3.16
N ARG A 143 27.46 -22.84 -4.11
CA ARG A 143 27.94 -21.79 -5.00
C ARG A 143 26.82 -21.24 -5.89
N SER A 144 25.98 -22.11 -6.44
CA SER A 144 24.84 -21.70 -7.27
C SER A 144 23.79 -20.90 -6.48
N ARG A 145 23.50 -21.31 -5.25
CA ARG A 145 22.58 -20.60 -4.34
C ARG A 145 23.13 -19.25 -3.91
N GLY A 146 24.43 -19.20 -3.57
CA GLY A 146 25.13 -17.97 -3.23
C GLY A 146 25.09 -16.96 -4.38
N HIS A 147 25.40 -17.41 -5.60
CA HIS A 147 25.29 -16.57 -6.80
C HIS A 147 23.87 -16.03 -7.00
N SER A 148 22.83 -16.87 -6.87
CA SER A 148 21.44 -16.44 -6.99
C SER A 148 21.07 -15.36 -5.96
N LEU A 149 21.46 -15.52 -4.69
CA LEU A 149 21.22 -14.53 -3.64
C LEU A 149 21.90 -13.18 -3.92
N ILE A 150 23.16 -13.22 -4.35
CA ILE A 150 23.91 -12.01 -4.72
C ILE A 150 23.20 -11.29 -5.86
N VAL A 151 22.89 -11.99 -6.96
CA VAL A 151 22.24 -11.38 -8.13
C VAL A 151 20.89 -10.76 -7.76
N ARG A 152 20.06 -11.47 -6.98
CA ARG A 152 18.75 -10.96 -6.56
C ARG A 152 18.88 -9.72 -5.66
N SER A 153 19.81 -9.73 -4.70
CA SER A 153 20.07 -8.57 -3.84
C SER A 153 20.56 -7.35 -4.64
N LEU A 154 21.44 -7.56 -5.63
CA LEU A 154 21.91 -6.50 -6.53
C LEU A 154 20.81 -5.97 -7.44
N MET A 155 19.84 -6.80 -7.86
CA MET A 155 18.67 -6.34 -8.60
C MET A 155 17.74 -5.45 -7.76
N PHE A 156 17.70 -5.66 -6.45
CA PHE A 156 16.87 -4.86 -5.54
C PHE A 156 17.51 -3.50 -5.20
N ALA A 157 18.84 -3.39 -5.21
CA ALA A 157 19.53 -2.16 -4.88
C ALA A 157 19.12 -0.94 -5.74
N PRO A 158 19.00 -1.00 -7.08
CA PRO A 158 18.49 0.12 -7.88
C PRO A 158 17.07 0.55 -7.50
N ILE A 159 16.23 -0.39 -7.07
CA ILE A 159 14.85 -0.10 -6.64
C ILE A 159 14.88 0.67 -5.31
N LEU A 160 15.70 0.24 -4.36
CA LEU A 160 15.90 0.96 -3.09
C LEU A 160 16.51 2.35 -3.31
N ILE A 161 17.51 2.46 -4.18
CA ILE A 161 18.12 3.75 -4.54
C ILE A 161 17.08 4.70 -5.16
N TYR A 162 16.22 4.20 -6.05
CA TYR A 162 15.12 5.00 -6.60
C TYR A 162 14.23 5.56 -5.47
N PHE A 163 13.87 4.73 -4.50
CA PHE A 163 13.06 5.17 -3.36
C PHE A 163 13.80 6.09 -2.37
N HIS A 164 15.12 6.00 -2.26
CA HIS A 164 15.94 6.97 -1.52
C HIS A 164 15.96 8.35 -2.17
N ILE A 165 15.94 8.40 -3.51
CA ILE A 165 16.04 9.66 -4.28
C ILE A 165 14.66 10.31 -4.46
N THR A 166 13.61 9.53 -4.63
CA THR A 166 12.25 10.03 -4.95
C THR A 166 11.74 11.11 -3.99
N PRO A 167 11.97 11.06 -2.67
CA PRO A 167 11.55 12.12 -1.75
C PRO A 167 12.19 13.49 -2.01
N TRP A 168 13.30 13.54 -2.76
CA TRP A 168 14.06 14.76 -3.08
C TRP A 168 13.72 15.37 -4.44
N ILE A 169 12.89 14.68 -5.25
CA ILE A 169 12.43 15.11 -6.57
C ILE A 169 11.00 15.62 -6.45
#